data_AF-A0A3D1J2B3-F1
#
_entry.id   AF-A0A3D1J2B3-F1
#
_cell.length_a   1.000
_cell.length_b   1.000
_cell.length_c   1.000
_cell.angle_alpha   90.00
_cell.angle_beta   90.00
_cell.angle_gamma   90.00
#
_symmetry.space_group_name_H-M   'P 1'
#
loop_
_entity.id
_entity.type
_entity.pdbx_description
1 polymer ?
#
loop_
_entity_poly.entity_id
_entity_poly.type
_entity_poly.pdbx_seq_one_letter_code
_entity_poly.pdbx_strand_id
1 'polypeptide(L)'
;GIIHGDLSEYNVLVGSEGPVIIDLPQAVDAAGNTSAGAMLERDVANLTTFFSTFAPQLTATQYGKEIWALYQAGLLQPGMPLTGRVAANKRPADVGAVLREIELARREEEARLSYLQQA
;
A
#
# COMPACT_ATOMS: atom_id res chain seq x y z
N GLY A 1 3.00 -10.43 -9.27
CA GLY A 1 3.36 -10.98 -7.94
C GLY A 1 2.15 -10.86 -7.04
N ILE A 2 1.97 -11.70 -6.02
CA ILE A 2 0.72 -11.72 -5.25
C ILE A 2 0.86 -10.95 -3.94
N ILE A 3 -0.14 -10.12 -3.61
CA ILE A 3 -0.28 -9.44 -2.33
C ILE A 3 -1.50 -10.04 -1.64
N HIS A 4 -1.39 -10.38 -0.35
CA HIS A 4 -2.48 -11.01 0.39
C HIS A 4 -3.70 -10.10 0.48
N GLY A 5 -3.47 -8.81 0.74
CA GLY A 5 -4.50 -7.80 0.73
C GLY A 5 -5.31 -7.72 2.02
N ASP A 6 -5.10 -8.59 3.00
CA ASP A 6 -5.67 -8.53 4.36
C ASP A 6 -4.81 -9.30 5.37
N LEU A 7 -3.49 -9.18 5.26
CA LEU A 7 -2.56 -9.93 6.12
C LEU A 7 -2.58 -9.37 7.54
N SER A 8 -2.67 -10.28 8.51
CA SER A 8 -2.61 -10.03 9.95
C SER A 8 -2.07 -11.27 10.67
N GLU A 9 -1.85 -11.17 11.98
CA GLU A 9 -1.46 -12.29 12.84
C GLU A 9 -2.48 -13.44 12.83
N TYR A 10 -3.75 -13.15 12.52
CA TYR A 10 -4.81 -14.15 12.46
C TYR A 10 -4.74 -15.02 11.20
N ASN A 11 -4.09 -14.51 10.15
CA ASN A 11 -3.96 -15.19 8.86
C ASN A 11 -2.57 -15.86 8.69
N VAL A 12 -1.85 -16.04 9.79
CA VAL A 12 -0.56 -16.74 9.84
C VAL A 12 -0.64 -17.89 10.83
N LEU A 13 -0.50 -19.12 10.33
CA LEU A 13 -0.39 -20.31 11.16
C LEU A 13 1.09 -20.63 11.39
N VAL A 14 1.48 -20.99 12.61
CA VAL A 14 2.89 -21.34 12.93
C VAL A 14 2.98 -22.81 13.30
N GLY A 15 3.68 -23.59 12.48
CA GLY A 15 3.93 -25.03 12.69
C GLY A 15 5.41 -25.35 12.86
N SER A 16 5.75 -26.64 12.94
CA SER A 16 7.14 -27.13 13.09
C SER A 16 8.06 -26.73 11.93
N GLU A 17 7.50 -26.58 10.73
CA GLU A 17 8.21 -26.20 9.51
C GLU A 17 8.30 -24.67 9.31
N GLY A 18 7.70 -23.89 10.21
CA GLY A 18 7.66 -22.42 10.13
C GLY A 18 6.26 -21.84 9.87
N PRO A 19 6.19 -20.53 9.56
CA PRO A 19 4.93 -19.83 9.33
C PRO A 19 4.30 -20.17 7.97
N VAL A 20 2.99 -20.32 7.95
CA VAL A 20 2.16 -20.56 6.76
C VAL A 20 1.11 -19.44 6.67
N ILE A 21 1.04 -18.77 5.53
CA ILE A 21 0.05 -17.75 5.24
C ILE A 21 -1.21 -18.42 4.67
N ILE A 22 -2.38 -18.04 5.17
CA ILE A 22 -3.69 -18.57 4.76
C ILE A 22 -4.62 -17.44 4.28
N ASP A 23 -5.87 -17.79 3.93
CA ASP A 23 -6.95 -16.84 3.59
C ASP A 23 -6.62 -15.85 2.45
N LEU A 24 -6.47 -16.40 1.23
CA LEU A 24 -6.12 -15.65 0.03
C LEU A 24 -7.28 -15.19 -0.90
N PRO A 25 -8.59 -15.22 -0.56
CA PRO A 25 -9.63 -14.80 -1.51
C PRO A 25 -9.56 -13.30 -1.83
N GLN A 26 -8.94 -12.49 -0.96
CA GLN A 26 -8.71 -11.05 -1.16
C GLN A 26 -7.36 -10.75 -1.82
N ALA A 27 -6.59 -11.79 -2.19
CA ALA A 27 -5.28 -11.60 -2.76
C ALA A 27 -5.35 -10.96 -4.16
N VAL A 28 -4.46 -10.00 -4.42
CA VAL A 28 -4.44 -9.22 -5.65
C VAL A 28 -3.10 -9.36 -6.37
N ASP A 29 -3.11 -9.22 -7.69
CA ASP A 29 -1.87 -9.10 -8.44
C ASP A 29 -1.26 -7.69 -8.29
N ALA A 30 0.01 -7.67 -7.92
CA ALA A 30 0.80 -6.48 -7.65
C ALA A 30 1.08 -5.63 -8.89
N ALA A 31 1.04 -6.19 -10.10
CA ALA A 31 1.23 -5.44 -11.34
C ALA A 31 -0.11 -4.91 -11.90
N GLY A 32 -1.21 -5.65 -11.68
CA GLY A 32 -2.53 -5.35 -12.24
C GLY A 32 -3.44 -4.47 -11.37
N ASN A 33 -3.08 -4.18 -10.12
CA ASN A 33 -3.94 -3.43 -9.20
C ASN A 33 -3.29 -2.10 -8.76
N THR A 34 -3.96 -0.98 -9.04
CA THR A 34 -3.49 0.37 -8.67
C THR A 34 -3.35 0.58 -7.16
N SER A 35 -4.12 -0.18 -6.37
CA SER A 35 -4.10 -0.15 -4.91
C SER A 35 -3.10 -1.15 -4.30
N ALA A 36 -2.41 -1.95 -5.11
CA ALA A 36 -1.47 -2.97 -4.66
C ALA A 36 -0.45 -2.45 -3.63
N GLY A 37 0.21 -1.33 -3.92
CA GLY A 37 1.22 -0.77 -3.01
C GLY A 37 0.65 -0.41 -1.63
N ALA A 38 -0.51 0.23 -1.60
CA ALA A 38 -1.18 0.58 -0.36
C ALA A 38 -1.65 -0.66 0.42
N MET A 39 -2.13 -1.69 -0.28
CA MET A 39 -2.52 -2.97 0.34
C MET A 39 -1.32 -3.68 0.96
N LEU A 40 -0.18 -3.74 0.26
CA LEU A 40 1.06 -4.31 0.79
C LEU A 40 1.57 -3.53 2.01
N GLU A 41 1.58 -2.19 1.93
CA GLU A 41 1.99 -1.36 3.07
C GLU A 41 1.12 -1.60 4.30
N ARG A 42 -0.20 -1.79 4.11
CA ARG A 42 -1.16 -2.12 5.17
C ARG A 42 -0.89 -3.51 5.77
N ASP A 43 -0.74 -4.52 4.92
CA ASP A 43 -0.43 -5.90 5.33
C ASP A 43 0.83 -5.94 6.21
N VAL A 44 1.90 -5.27 5.77
CA VAL A 44 3.15 -5.20 6.54
C VAL A 44 2.99 -4.36 7.81
N ALA A 45 2.19 -3.29 7.78
CA ALA A 45 1.92 -2.47 8.96
C ALA A 45 1.14 -3.24 10.04
N ASN A 46 0.19 -4.08 9.67
CA ASN A 46 -0.55 -4.94 10.60
C ASN A 46 0.41 -5.88 11.34
N LEU A 47 1.24 -6.61 10.60
CA LEU A 47 2.26 -7.48 11.20
C LEU A 47 3.28 -6.71 12.03
N THR A 48 3.74 -5.55 11.55
CA THR A 48 4.67 -4.68 12.29
C THR A 48 4.06 -4.27 13.63
N THR A 49 2.78 -3.89 13.63
CA THR A 49 2.05 -3.50 14.85
C THR A 49 1.98 -4.66 15.82
N PHE A 50 1.55 -5.84 15.37
CA PHE A 50 1.49 -7.03 16.21
C PHE A 50 2.87 -7.40 16.80
N PHE A 51 3.89 -7.56 15.95
CA PHE A 51 5.22 -7.96 16.42
C PHE A 51 5.92 -6.89 17.24
N SER A 52 5.56 -5.61 17.09
CA SER A 52 6.16 -4.53 17.89
C SER A 52 5.89 -4.66 19.39
N THR A 53 4.84 -5.38 19.77
CA THR A 53 4.55 -5.70 21.19
C THR A 53 5.67 -6.55 21.82
N PHE A 54 6.39 -7.31 21.00
CA PHE A 54 7.53 -8.15 21.40
C PHE A 54 8.88 -7.57 20.95
N ALA A 55 8.90 -6.80 19.87
CA ALA A 55 10.08 -6.19 19.26
C ALA A 55 9.83 -4.71 18.95
N PRO A 56 9.87 -3.82 19.97
CA PRO A 56 9.50 -2.40 19.83
C PRO A 56 10.25 -1.65 18.73
N GLN A 57 11.49 -2.07 18.42
CA GLN A 57 12.31 -1.50 17.34
C GLN A 57 11.64 -1.56 15.95
N LEU A 58 10.68 -2.47 15.75
CA LEU A 58 9.94 -2.59 14.49
C LEU A 58 9.08 -1.35 14.19
N THR A 59 8.62 -0.62 15.21
CA THR A 59 7.84 0.61 15.04
C THR A 59 8.58 1.71 14.27
N ALA A 60 9.92 1.69 14.30
CA ALA A 60 10.76 2.64 13.58
C ALA A 60 11.07 2.22 12.13
N THR A 61 10.57 1.06 11.69
CA THR A 61 10.85 0.49 10.37
C THR A 61 9.73 0.78 9.36
N GLN A 62 10.09 0.77 8.07
CA GLN A 62 9.20 1.02 6.94
C GLN A 62 9.32 -0.11 5.90
N TYR A 63 9.30 -1.37 6.36
CA TYR A 63 9.48 -2.53 5.48
C TYR A 63 8.47 -2.58 4.33
N GLY A 64 7.20 -2.22 4.55
CA GLY A 64 6.19 -2.22 3.48
C GLY A 64 6.58 -1.31 2.32
N LYS A 65 7.02 -0.08 2.63
CA LYS A 65 7.49 0.89 1.63
C LYS A 65 8.77 0.44 0.95
N GLU A 66 9.70 -0.15 1.70
CA GLU A 66 10.96 -0.64 1.14
C GLU A 66 10.73 -1.80 0.17
N ILE A 67 9.92 -2.79 0.56
CA ILE A 67 9.55 -3.93 -0.28
C ILE A 67 8.86 -3.44 -1.55
N TRP A 68 7.90 -2.50 -1.41
CA TRP A 68 7.21 -1.95 -2.56
C TRP A 68 8.16 -1.18 -3.51
N ALA A 69 9.04 -0.35 -2.98
CA ALA A 69 10.02 0.38 -3.78
C ALA A 69 10.97 -0.56 -4.54
N LEU A 70 11.44 -1.63 -3.89
CA LEU A 70 12.27 -2.67 -4.51
C LEU A 70 11.51 -3.42 -5.62
N TYR A 71 10.23 -3.72 -5.38
CA TYR A 71 9.36 -4.35 -6.38
C TYR A 71 9.20 -3.44 -7.61
N GLN A 72 8.87 -2.17 -7.40
CA GLN A 72 8.71 -1.18 -8.49
C GLN A 72 10.01 -0.97 -9.28
N ALA A 73 11.17 -1.06 -8.62
CA ALA A 73 12.47 -0.96 -9.25
C ALA A 73 12.90 -2.24 -9.99
N GLY A 74 12.14 -3.35 -9.86
CA GLY A 74 12.53 -4.65 -10.42
C GLY A 74 13.73 -5.30 -9.70
N LEU A 75 14.03 -4.86 -8.47
CA LEU A 75 15.20 -5.29 -7.69
C LEU A 75 14.84 -6.25 -6.54
N LEU A 76 13.54 -6.50 -6.30
CA LEU A 76 13.09 -7.36 -5.23
C LEU A 76 13.47 -8.83 -5.51
N GLN A 77 14.25 -9.43 -4.61
CA GLN A 77 14.69 -10.82 -4.69
C GLN A 77 14.35 -11.60 -3.40
N PRO A 78 13.98 -12.89 -3.49
CA PRO A 78 13.77 -13.73 -2.32
C PRO A 78 15.03 -13.80 -1.43
N GLY A 79 14.85 -13.64 -0.12
CA GLY A 79 15.93 -13.74 0.87
C GLY A 79 16.87 -12.53 0.93
N MET A 80 16.64 -11.48 0.16
CA MET A 80 17.47 -10.28 0.27
C MET A 80 17.27 -9.60 1.64
N PRO A 81 18.34 -9.07 2.26
CA PRO A 81 18.21 -8.34 3.50
C PRO A 81 17.47 -7.01 3.26
N LEU A 82 16.49 -6.74 4.12
CA LEU A 82 15.78 -5.46 4.17
C LEU A 82 16.35 -4.59 5.28
N THR A 83 16.41 -3.28 5.04
CA THR A 83 16.96 -2.31 6.00
C THR A 83 15.91 -1.73 6.93
N GLY A 84 14.63 -1.82 6.55
CA GLY A 84 13.50 -1.17 7.20
C GLY A 84 13.53 0.35 7.05
N ARG A 85 14.35 0.91 6.16
CA ARG A 85 14.58 2.36 6.06
C ARG A 85 14.30 2.85 4.64
N VAL A 86 13.42 3.84 4.53
CA VAL A 86 13.11 4.51 3.27
C VAL A 86 13.42 5.99 3.38
N ALA A 87 14.10 6.54 2.36
CA ALA A 87 14.40 7.96 2.31
C ALA A 87 13.09 8.76 2.29
N ALA A 88 12.98 9.75 3.18
CA ALA A 88 11.81 10.63 3.22
C ALA A 88 11.68 11.38 1.88
N ASN A 89 10.51 11.31 1.26
CA ASN A 89 10.22 12.13 0.09
C ASN A 89 10.04 13.59 0.55
N LYS A 90 11.03 14.43 0.28
CA LYS A 90 11.02 15.86 0.64
C LYS A 90 10.40 16.76 -0.43
N ARG A 91 9.87 16.19 -1.52
CA ARG A 91 9.25 16.99 -2.58
C ARG A 91 7.98 17.64 -2.01
N PRO A 92 7.82 18.97 -2.13
CA PRO A 92 6.60 19.65 -1.69
C PRO A 92 5.41 19.11 -2.49
N ALA A 93 4.31 18.85 -1.79
CA ALA A 93 3.05 18.48 -2.44
C ALA A 93 2.52 19.69 -3.23
N ASP A 94 2.12 19.49 -4.49
CA ASP A 94 1.49 20.54 -5.29
C ASP A 94 -0.01 20.61 -4.95
N VAL A 95 -0.33 21.35 -3.89
CA VAL A 95 -1.72 21.62 -3.47
C VAL A 95 -2.47 22.39 -4.57
N GLY A 96 -1.76 23.21 -5.35
CA GLY A 96 -2.35 23.95 -6.46
C GLY A 96 -2.87 23.04 -7.58
N ALA A 97 -2.16 21.95 -7.89
CA ALA A 97 -2.63 20.96 -8.86
C ALA A 97 -3.95 20.32 -8.43
N VAL A 98 -4.06 19.92 -7.17
CA VAL A 98 -5.28 19.32 -6.62
C VAL A 98 -6.46 20.30 -6.67
N LEU A 99 -6.25 21.56 -6.27
CA LEU A 99 -7.30 22.58 -6.34
C LEU A 99 -7.77 22.85 -7.78
N ARG A 100 -6.85 22.84 -8.75
CA ARG A 100 -7.20 22.98 -10.18
C ARG A 100 -8.07 21.82 -10.67
N GLU A 101 -7.77 20.60 -10.26
CA GLU A 101 -8.53 19.40 -10.65
C GLU A 101 -9.94 19.40 -10.05
N ILE A 102 -10.08 19.82 -8.78
CA ILE A 102 -11.39 19.98 -8.13
C ILE A 102 -12.25 21.03 -8.84
N GLU A 103 -11.66 22.18 -9.18
CA GLU A 103 -12.37 23.24 -9.90
C GLU A 103 -12.79 22.80 -11.30
N LEU A 104 -11.95 22.03 -12.00
CA LEU A 104 -12.29 21.45 -13.29
C LEU A 104 -13.51 20.51 -13.18
N ALA A 105 -13.47 19.56 -12.24
CA ALA A 105 -14.56 18.61 -12.02
C ALA A 105 -15.88 19.33 -11.63
N ARG A 106 -15.78 20.39 -10.82
CA ARG A 106 -16.93 21.22 -10.46
C ARG A 106 -17.57 21.89 -11.69
N ARG A 107 -16.75 22.46 -12.59
CA ARG A 107 -17.24 23.11 -13.81
C ARG A 107 -17.87 22.12 -14.79
N GLU A 108 -17.29 20.92 -14.93
CA GLU A 108 -17.87 19.85 -15.75
C GLU A 108 -19.26 19.45 -15.24
N GLU A 109 -19.42 19.32 -13.92
CA GLU A 109 -20.73 19.00 -13.32
C GLU A 109 -21.74 20.15 -13.47
N GLU A 110 -21.31 21.41 -13.27
CA GLU A 110 -22.16 22.59 -13.51
C GLU A 110 -22.65 22.66 -14.97
N ALA A 111 -21.78 22.37 -15.94
CA ALA A 111 -22.13 22.32 -17.35
C ALA A 111 -23.12 21.18 -17.66
N ARG A 112 -22.91 20.00 -17.05
CA ARG A 112 -23.81 18.84 -17.19
C ARG A 112 -25.21 19.14 -16.67
N LEU A 113 -25.32 19.72 -15.48
CA LEU A 113 -26.60 20.09 -14.86
C LEU A 113 -27.33 21.16 -15.70
N SER A 114 -26.59 22.12 -16.23
CA SER A 114 -27.14 23.16 -17.12
C SER A 114 -27.72 22.58 -18.41
N TYR A 115 -27.03 21.59 -19.01
CA TYR A 115 -27.54 20.88 -20.19
C TYR A 115 -28.84 20.11 -19.90
N LEU A 116 -28.91 19.42 -18.76
CA LEU A 116 -30.10 18.67 -18.35
C LEU A 116 -31.30 19.56 -18.02
N GLN A 117 -31.09 20.81 -17.60
CA GLN A 117 -32.16 21.77 -17.34
C GLN A 117 -32.69 22.47 -18.59
N GLN A 118 -31.94 22.44 -19.69
CA GLN A 118 -32.32 23.04 -20.98
C GLN A 118 -32.92 22.03 -21.97
N ALA A 119 -32.93 20.73 -21.62
CA ALA A 119 -33.54 19.63 -22.37
C ALA A 119 -34.95 19.32 -21.85
#